data_AF-A0A2H9MM55-F1
#
_entry.id   AF-A0A2H9MM55-F1
#
_cell.length_a   1.000
_cell.length_b   1.000
_cell.length_c   1.000
_cell.angle_alpha   90.00
_cell.angle_beta   90.00
_cell.angle_gamma   90.00
#
_symmetry.space_group_name_H-M   'P 1'
#
loop_
_entity.id
_entity.type
_entity.pdbx_description
1 polymer ?
#
loop_
_entity_poly.entity_id
_entity_poly.type
_entity_poly.pdbx_seq_one_letter_code
_entity_poly.pdbx_strand_id
1 'polypeptide(L)'
;ALYKHPEWYVVDAVGIVIAAGAASIFGLSLAILPTMVLLVALAVYDAVAVYKTKHMISLADSVVDLRLPVLLVVPKKSSYSLLKQKRLKEEIEKGEEREAMFMGLGDVVMPCILVVSSFRFVGSPVVTFSTLLGGLIGFIILMCFVMKGKPQAGLPLLNSGAILGYLISYYAVFRNTGFGMVI
;
A
#
# COMPACT_ATOMS: atom_id res chain seq x y z
N ALA A 1 26.92 -4.43 0.52
CA ALA A 1 26.20 -5.66 0.10
C ALA A 1 25.15 -5.38 -0.98
N LEU A 2 24.27 -4.36 -0.82
CA LEU A 2 23.22 -4.02 -1.81
C LEU A 2 23.73 -3.71 -3.24
N TYR A 3 24.96 -3.23 -3.37
CA TYR A 3 25.52 -2.79 -4.67
C TYR A 3 26.02 -3.94 -5.57
N LYS A 4 26.17 -5.16 -5.03
CA LYS A 4 26.79 -6.29 -5.77
C LYS A 4 25.79 -7.30 -6.34
N HIS A 5 24.68 -7.61 -5.64
CA HIS A 5 23.64 -8.53 -6.12
C HIS A 5 22.26 -8.13 -5.58
N PRO A 6 21.50 -7.26 -6.26
CA PRO A 6 20.13 -6.92 -5.88
C PRO A 6 19.18 -8.02 -6.36
N GLU A 7 19.18 -9.16 -5.65
CA GLU A 7 18.12 -10.15 -5.83
C GLU A 7 16.82 -9.62 -5.21
N TRP A 8 15.68 -9.97 -5.82
CA TRP A 8 14.35 -9.44 -5.46
C TRP A 8 14.04 -9.59 -3.97
N TYR A 9 14.40 -10.73 -3.37
CA TYR A 9 14.18 -11.00 -1.95
C TYR A 9 14.96 -10.06 -1.03
N VAL A 10 16.16 -9.62 -1.44
CA VAL A 10 16.98 -8.68 -0.65
C VAL A 10 16.34 -7.29 -0.67
N VAL A 11 15.82 -6.87 -1.82
CA VAL A 11 15.14 -5.57 -1.97
C VAL A 11 13.84 -5.56 -1.19
N ASP A 12 13.03 -6.62 -1.29
CA ASP A 12 11.77 -6.72 -0.56
C ASP A 12 11.99 -6.82 0.95
N ALA A 13 12.98 -7.59 1.42
CA ALA A 13 13.30 -7.68 2.84
C ALA A 13 13.69 -6.31 3.41
N VAL A 14 14.54 -5.55 2.70
CA VAL A 14 14.91 -4.19 3.10
C VAL A 14 13.69 -3.26 3.02
N GLY A 15 12.87 -3.38 1.97
CA GLY A 15 11.64 -2.61 1.81
C GLY A 15 10.66 -2.84 2.96
N ILE A 16 10.46 -4.08 3.39
CA ILE A 16 9.60 -4.45 4.52
C ILE A 16 10.13 -3.87 5.84
N VAL A 17 11.45 -3.92 6.07
CA VAL A 17 12.06 -3.34 7.27
C VAL A 17 11.86 -1.82 7.31
N ILE A 18 12.08 -1.14 6.19
CA ILE A 18 11.86 0.31 6.08
C ILE A 18 10.38 0.64 6.26
N ALA A 19 9.48 -0.13 5.64
CA ALA A 19 8.04 0.06 5.73
C ALA A 19 7.53 -0.13 7.16
N ALA A 20 7.98 -1.18 7.86
CA ALA A 20 7.65 -1.43 9.25
C ALA A 20 8.15 -0.31 10.16
N GLY A 21 9.38 0.18 9.93
CA GLY A 21 9.93 1.33 10.65
C GLY A 21 9.10 2.60 10.45
N ALA A 22 8.80 2.95 9.19
CA ALA A 22 7.99 4.11 8.85
C ALA A 22 6.57 4.01 9.44
N ALA A 23 5.90 2.87 9.26
CA ALA A 23 4.56 2.64 9.81
C ALA A 23 4.55 2.75 11.34
N SER A 24 5.60 2.28 12.02
CA SER A 24 5.75 2.40 13.47
C SER A 24 5.94 3.85 13.91
N ILE A 25 6.82 4.60 13.26
CA ILE A 25 7.09 6.01 13.60
C ILE A 25 5.82 6.85 13.42
N PHE A 26 5.17 6.75 12.27
CA PHE A 26 3.96 7.53 12.00
C PHE A 26 2.76 7.03 12.80
N GLY A 27 2.59 5.72 12.96
CA GLY A 27 1.44 5.16 13.68
C GLY A 27 1.48 5.39 15.19
N LEU A 28 2.67 5.43 15.80
CA LEU A 28 2.81 5.78 17.22
C LEU A 28 2.64 7.28 17.46
N SER A 29 2.97 8.12 16.47
CA SER A 29 2.93 9.58 16.57
C SER A 29 1.56 10.16 16.24
N LEU A 30 0.89 9.65 15.20
CA LEU A 30 -0.39 10.16 14.72
C LEU A 30 -1.55 9.49 15.45
N ALA A 31 -2.38 10.31 16.09
CA ALA A 31 -3.67 9.86 16.62
C ALA A 31 -4.59 9.35 15.50
N ILE A 32 -5.66 8.67 15.90
CA ILE A 32 -6.61 8.04 14.98
C ILE A 32 -7.20 9.06 13.99
N LEU A 33 -7.66 10.22 14.47
CA LEU A 33 -8.32 11.22 13.62
C LEU A 33 -7.36 11.80 12.55
N PRO A 34 -6.16 12.31 12.88
CA PRO A 34 -5.16 12.71 11.87
C PRO A 34 -4.82 11.60 10.88
N THR A 35 -4.69 10.36 11.37
CA THR A 35 -4.39 9.19 10.52
C THR A 35 -5.51 8.92 9.53
N MET A 36 -6.76 8.95 9.98
CA MET A 36 -7.94 8.77 9.14
C MET A 36 -8.05 9.86 8.07
N VAL A 37 -7.83 11.13 8.44
CA VAL A 37 -7.83 12.25 7.50
C VAL A 37 -6.73 12.07 6.45
N LEU A 38 -5.52 11.69 6.87
CA LEU A 38 -4.39 11.41 5.98
C LEU A 38 -4.73 10.30 4.97
N LEU A 39 -5.28 9.18 5.45
CA LEU A 39 -5.65 8.03 4.62
C LEU A 39 -6.73 8.37 3.60
N VAL A 40 -7.75 9.12 4.01
CA VAL A 40 -8.84 9.57 3.13
C VAL A 40 -8.32 10.57 2.11
N ALA A 41 -7.49 11.54 2.53
CA ALA A 41 -6.91 12.52 1.61
C ALA A 41 -6.04 11.84 0.54
N LEU A 42 -5.20 10.88 0.93
CA LEU A 42 -4.36 10.13 0.00
C LEU A 42 -5.18 9.19 -0.91
N ALA A 43 -6.22 8.56 -0.38
CA ALA A 43 -7.14 7.77 -1.19
C ALA A 43 -7.84 8.64 -2.24
N VAL A 44 -8.35 9.81 -1.86
CA VAL A 44 -8.98 10.75 -2.80
C VAL A 44 -7.97 11.24 -3.83
N TYR A 45 -6.75 11.58 -3.40
CA TYR A 45 -5.68 11.99 -4.30
C TYR A 45 -5.37 10.92 -5.34
N ASP A 46 -5.17 9.65 -4.94
CA ASP A 46 -4.88 8.53 -5.86
C ASP A 46 -6.05 8.25 -6.80
N ALA A 47 -7.30 8.27 -6.29
CA ALA A 47 -8.48 8.13 -7.14
C ALA A 47 -8.60 9.26 -8.18
N VAL A 48 -8.37 10.51 -7.78
CA VAL A 48 -8.42 11.65 -8.70
C VAL A 48 -7.28 11.57 -9.72
N ALA A 49 -6.08 11.20 -9.28
CA ALA A 49 -4.92 11.03 -10.15
C ALA A 49 -5.20 9.97 -11.23
N VAL A 50 -5.70 8.80 -10.84
CA VAL A 50 -5.96 7.67 -11.75
C VAL A 50 -7.16 7.92 -12.67
N TYR A 51 -8.31 8.36 -12.14
CA TYR A 51 -9.54 8.43 -12.93
C TYR A 51 -9.73 9.77 -13.64
N LYS A 52 -9.35 10.88 -13.00
CA LYS A 52 -9.68 12.22 -13.48
C LYS A 52 -8.57 12.80 -14.33
N THR A 53 -7.32 12.68 -13.88
CA THR A 53 -6.21 13.33 -14.59
C THR A 53 -5.70 12.49 -15.76
N LYS A 54 -5.80 11.15 -15.70
CA LYS A 54 -5.11 10.22 -16.62
C LYS A 54 -3.65 10.62 -16.91
N HIS A 55 -3.05 11.45 -16.06
CA HIS A 55 -1.78 12.15 -16.32
C HIS A 55 -0.59 11.18 -16.22
N MET A 56 -0.85 10.00 -15.65
CA MET A 56 0.03 8.85 -15.65
C MET A 56 0.31 8.31 -17.07
N ILE A 57 -0.51 8.61 -18.08
CA ILE A 57 -0.24 8.25 -19.48
C ILE A 57 0.67 9.29 -20.16
N SER A 58 0.61 10.59 -19.79
CA SER A 58 1.45 11.64 -20.40
C SER A 58 2.80 11.87 -19.69
N LEU A 59 2.94 11.50 -18.41
CA LEU A 59 4.22 11.56 -17.67
C LEU A 59 5.17 10.38 -17.97
N ALA A 60 4.64 9.30 -18.55
CA ALA A 60 5.42 8.12 -18.92
C ALA A 60 6.47 8.40 -20.01
N ASP A 61 6.34 9.52 -20.74
CA ASP A 61 7.31 9.95 -21.75
C ASP A 61 8.50 10.75 -21.19
N SER A 62 8.45 11.27 -19.95
CA SER A 62 9.52 12.16 -19.43
C SER A 62 10.19 11.70 -18.13
N VAL A 63 9.64 10.75 -17.37
CA VAL A 63 10.20 10.36 -16.05
C VAL A 63 11.01 9.04 -16.10
N VAL A 64 11.32 8.57 -17.30
CA VAL A 64 12.03 7.28 -17.51
C VAL A 64 13.53 7.34 -17.15
N ASP A 65 14.04 8.53 -16.82
CA ASP A 65 15.42 8.71 -16.37
C ASP A 65 15.60 8.62 -14.85
N LEU A 66 14.51 8.59 -14.07
CA LEU A 66 14.59 8.54 -12.61
C LEU A 66 14.39 7.10 -12.11
N ARG A 67 15.50 6.38 -11.93
CA ARG A 67 15.57 5.09 -11.23
C ARG A 67 15.20 5.25 -9.74
N LEU A 68 13.93 5.40 -9.42
CA LEU A 68 13.48 5.57 -8.03
C LEU A 68 13.18 4.20 -7.39
N PRO A 69 13.99 3.75 -6.40
CA PRO A 69 13.80 2.48 -5.71
C PRO A 69 12.69 2.63 -4.66
N VAL A 70 11.44 2.76 -5.11
CA VAL A 70 10.26 3.00 -4.26
C VAL A 70 9.18 1.91 -4.46
N LEU A 71 9.52 0.84 -5.18
CA LEU A 71 8.59 -0.20 -5.59
C LEU A 71 9.01 -1.56 -5.00
N LEU A 72 8.11 -2.20 -4.25
CA LEU A 72 8.20 -3.59 -3.80
C LEU A 72 7.85 -4.51 -4.97
N VAL A 73 8.62 -5.57 -5.18
CA VAL A 73 8.54 -6.40 -6.38
C VAL A 73 8.01 -7.79 -6.03
N VAL A 74 6.73 -8.07 -6.29
CA VAL A 74 6.18 -9.42 -6.08
C VAL A 74 6.32 -10.23 -7.37
N PRO A 75 7.20 -11.26 -7.44
CA PRO A 75 7.37 -12.08 -8.63
C PRO A 75 6.19 -13.04 -8.82
N LYS A 76 5.69 -13.20 -10.06
CA LYS A 76 4.65 -14.20 -10.38
C LYS A 76 5.20 -15.61 -10.61
N LYS A 77 6.51 -15.78 -10.78
CA LYS A 77 7.19 -17.08 -11.00
C LYS A 77 8.45 -17.18 -10.14
N SER A 78 8.71 -18.37 -9.57
CA SER A 78 9.86 -18.64 -8.68
C SER A 78 11.23 -18.48 -9.39
N SER A 79 11.27 -18.57 -10.71
CA SER A 79 12.50 -18.43 -11.53
C SER A 79 12.80 -16.99 -11.96
N TYR A 80 12.23 -16.00 -11.30
CA TYR A 80 12.36 -14.59 -11.68
C TYR A 80 13.65 -13.96 -11.14
N SER A 81 14.39 -13.27 -12.02
CA SER A 81 15.63 -12.56 -11.68
C SER A 81 15.53 -11.10 -12.11
N LEU A 82 15.54 -10.19 -11.13
CA LEU A 82 15.49 -8.74 -11.33
C LEU A 82 16.65 -8.22 -12.22
N LEU A 83 17.78 -8.94 -12.24
CA LEU A 83 18.97 -8.64 -13.04
C LEU A 83 18.82 -8.97 -14.54
N LYS A 84 17.88 -9.85 -14.91
CA LYS A 84 17.61 -10.25 -16.31
C LYS A 84 16.44 -9.50 -16.94
N GLN A 85 15.72 -8.67 -16.18
CA GLN A 85 14.55 -7.97 -16.68
C GLN A 85 14.96 -6.89 -17.69
N LYS A 86 14.54 -7.07 -18.95
CA LYS A 86 14.57 -5.99 -19.94
C LYS A 86 13.56 -4.92 -19.53
N ARG A 87 13.91 -3.66 -19.79
CA ARG A 87 13.19 -2.45 -19.37
C ARG A 87 11.67 -2.64 -19.38
N LEU A 88 11.00 -2.25 -18.29
CA LEU A 88 9.54 -2.24 -18.09
C LEU A 88 8.72 -1.70 -19.29
N LYS A 89 9.34 -0.85 -20.14
CA LYS A 89 8.77 -0.35 -21.39
C LYS A 89 8.61 -1.42 -22.49
N GLU A 90 9.54 -2.36 -22.64
CA GLU A 90 9.51 -3.36 -23.71
C GLU A 90 8.43 -4.45 -23.47
N GLU A 91 8.12 -4.79 -22.21
CA GLU A 91 7.02 -5.72 -21.87
C GLU A 91 5.64 -5.08 -22.05
N ILE A 92 5.51 -3.78 -21.76
CA ILE A 92 4.26 -3.03 -21.94
C ILE A 92 3.94 -2.82 -23.43
N GLU A 93 4.95 -2.59 -24.29
CA GLU A 93 4.78 -2.50 -25.75
C GLU A 93 4.48 -3.87 -26.42
N LYS A 94 4.91 -4.98 -25.82
CA LYS A 94 4.73 -6.33 -26.40
C LYS A 94 3.48 -7.07 -25.92
N GLY A 95 2.73 -6.52 -24.97
CA GLY A 95 1.52 -7.17 -24.44
C GLY A 95 1.80 -8.49 -23.70
N GLU A 96 3.02 -8.68 -23.20
CA GLU A 96 3.40 -9.86 -22.42
C GLU A 96 2.88 -9.74 -20.97
N GLU A 97 2.52 -10.87 -20.37
CA GLU A 97 2.03 -10.92 -18.98
C GLU A 97 3.10 -10.39 -18.02
N ARG A 98 2.78 -9.31 -17.29
CA ARG A 98 3.69 -8.70 -16.29
C ARG A 98 4.29 -9.77 -15.36
N GLU A 99 5.60 -10.02 -15.50
CA GLU A 99 6.31 -11.08 -14.74
C GLU A 99 6.53 -10.72 -13.27
N ALA A 100 6.46 -9.42 -12.94
CA ALA A 100 6.51 -8.91 -11.58
C ALA A 100 5.51 -7.76 -11.38
N MET A 101 4.88 -7.75 -10.20
CA MET A 101 4.02 -6.67 -9.77
C MET A 101 4.81 -5.70 -8.90
N PHE A 102 4.91 -4.46 -9.36
CA PHE A 102 5.52 -3.38 -8.62
C PHE A 102 4.44 -2.66 -7.81
N MET A 103 4.54 -2.71 -6.49
CA MET A 103 3.65 -2.00 -5.57
C MET A 103 4.43 -0.88 -4.89
N GLY A 104 3.85 0.31 -4.76
CA GLY A 104 4.52 1.40 -4.04
C GLY A 104 4.72 1.00 -2.58
N LEU A 105 5.94 1.17 -2.05
CA LEU A 105 6.20 0.92 -0.62
C LEU A 105 5.25 1.74 0.28
N GLY A 106 4.88 2.95 -0.19
CA GLY A 106 3.87 3.79 0.46
C GLY A 106 2.51 3.10 0.60
N ASP A 107 2.06 2.34 -0.40
CA ASP A 107 0.74 1.69 -0.40
C ASP A 107 0.61 0.61 0.68
N VAL A 108 1.74 0.00 1.05
CA VAL A 108 1.83 -0.96 2.15
C VAL A 108 1.89 -0.21 3.49
N VAL A 109 2.65 0.88 3.56
CA VAL A 109 2.84 1.66 4.80
C VAL A 109 1.56 2.36 5.24
N MET A 110 0.81 2.99 4.32
CA MET A 110 -0.36 3.81 4.67
C MET A 110 -1.39 3.08 5.54
N PRO A 111 -1.96 1.94 5.14
CA PRO A 111 -2.92 1.22 5.98
C PRO A 111 -2.27 0.69 7.28
N CYS A 112 -0.96 0.39 7.28
CA CYS A 112 -0.25 -0.04 8.48
C CYS A 112 -0.13 1.07 9.55
N ILE A 113 -0.09 2.34 9.14
CA ILE A 113 -0.10 3.48 10.09
C ILE A 113 -1.39 3.42 10.94
N LEU A 114 -2.55 3.13 10.33
CA LEU A 114 -3.81 3.01 11.07
C LEU A 114 -3.81 1.82 12.03
N VAL A 115 -3.23 0.68 11.63
CA VAL A 115 -3.11 -0.50 12.49
C VAL A 115 -2.29 -0.16 13.73
N VAL A 116 -1.11 0.44 13.57
CA VAL A 116 -0.24 0.81 14.70
C VAL A 116 -0.89 1.91 15.56
N SER A 117 -1.52 2.91 14.94
CA SER A 117 -2.27 3.96 15.66
C SER A 117 -3.43 3.38 16.47
N SER A 118 -4.18 2.41 15.90
CA SER A 118 -5.26 1.74 16.62
C SER A 118 -4.75 0.96 17.84
N PHE A 119 -3.59 0.31 17.72
CA PHE A 119 -2.96 -0.38 18.85
C PHE A 119 -2.57 0.61 19.96
N ARG A 120 -1.96 1.75 19.59
CA ARG A 120 -1.47 2.75 20.54
C ARG A 120 -2.58 3.55 21.21
N PHE A 121 -3.58 4.02 20.46
CA PHE A 121 -4.58 4.98 20.94
C PHE A 121 -5.89 4.33 21.37
N VAL A 122 -6.30 3.20 20.78
CA VAL A 122 -7.50 2.47 21.24
C VAL A 122 -7.14 1.42 22.29
N GLY A 123 -5.97 0.78 22.16
CA GLY A 123 -5.52 -0.24 23.12
C GLY A 123 -6.33 -1.54 23.11
N SER A 124 -7.27 -1.71 22.18
CA SER A 124 -8.05 -2.93 22.02
C SER A 124 -7.41 -3.85 20.96
N PRO A 125 -6.96 -5.06 21.33
CA PRO A 125 -6.42 -6.02 20.38
C PRO A 125 -7.43 -6.38 19.28
N VAL A 126 -8.72 -6.50 19.63
CA VAL A 126 -9.79 -6.86 18.67
C VAL A 126 -9.89 -5.84 17.53
N VAL A 127 -9.85 -4.55 17.87
CA VAL A 127 -9.91 -3.47 16.87
C VAL A 127 -8.66 -3.46 16.01
N THR A 128 -7.49 -3.66 16.61
CA THR A 128 -6.20 -3.71 15.89
C THR A 128 -6.16 -4.85 14.88
N PHE A 129 -6.51 -6.07 15.30
CA PHE A 129 -6.56 -7.24 14.42
C PHE A 129 -7.62 -7.11 13.33
N SER A 130 -8.78 -6.53 13.64
CA SER A 130 -9.82 -6.30 12.65
C SER A 130 -9.43 -5.23 11.61
N THR A 131 -8.71 -4.18 12.02
CA THR A 131 -8.15 -3.16 11.11
C THR A 131 -7.13 -3.80 10.17
N LEU A 132 -6.24 -4.65 10.70
CA LEU A 132 -5.27 -5.41 9.91
C LEU A 132 -5.96 -6.34 8.90
N LEU A 133 -6.97 -7.09 9.35
CA LEU A 133 -7.77 -7.97 8.48
C LEU A 133 -8.51 -7.18 7.39
N GLY A 134 -9.09 -6.02 7.73
CA GLY A 134 -9.73 -5.14 6.77
C GLY A 134 -8.76 -4.66 5.68
N GLY A 135 -7.54 -4.28 6.07
CA GLY A 135 -6.47 -3.92 5.13
C GLY A 135 -6.06 -5.09 4.23
N LEU A 136 -5.92 -6.29 4.78
CA LEU A 136 -5.61 -7.50 4.01
C LEU A 136 -6.72 -7.86 3.02
N ILE A 137 -7.99 -7.74 3.42
CA ILE A 137 -9.13 -7.94 2.53
C ILE A 137 -9.11 -6.91 1.41
N GLY A 138 -8.86 -5.62 1.73
CA GLY A 138 -8.68 -4.57 0.74
C GLY A 138 -7.56 -4.89 -0.27
N PHE A 139 -6.44 -5.42 0.20
CA PHE A 139 -5.33 -5.88 -0.64
C PHE A 139 -5.75 -7.06 -1.54
N ILE A 140 -6.43 -8.07 -1.01
CA ILE A 140 -6.91 -9.22 -1.81
C ILE A 140 -7.86 -8.75 -2.92
N ILE A 141 -8.81 -7.87 -2.60
CA ILE A 141 -9.74 -7.31 -3.59
C ILE A 141 -8.95 -6.52 -4.66
N LEU A 142 -7.91 -5.78 -4.26
CA LEU A 142 -7.06 -5.04 -5.20
C LEU A 142 -6.39 -6.00 -6.17
N MET A 143 -5.77 -7.05 -5.65
CA MET A 143 -5.11 -8.07 -6.44
C MET A 143 -6.07 -8.74 -7.42
N CYS A 144 -7.31 -9.02 -7.00
CA CYS A 144 -8.34 -9.55 -7.90
C CYS A 144 -8.68 -8.59 -9.06
N PHE A 145 -8.69 -7.28 -8.84
CA PHE A 145 -8.94 -6.30 -9.90
C PHE A 145 -7.73 -6.12 -10.82
N VAL A 146 -6.52 -6.07 -10.26
CA VAL A 146 -5.27 -5.93 -11.02
C VAL A 146 -5.07 -7.15 -11.93
N MET A 147 -5.39 -8.36 -11.46
CA MET A 147 -5.35 -9.58 -12.28
C MET A 147 -6.33 -9.56 -13.46
N LYS A 148 -7.40 -8.74 -13.40
CA LYS A 148 -8.35 -8.54 -14.51
C LYS A 148 -7.87 -7.51 -15.53
N GLY A 149 -6.63 -7.01 -15.40
CA GLY A 149 -5.97 -6.17 -16.40
C GLY A 149 -6.39 -4.70 -16.42
N LYS A 150 -7.24 -4.26 -15.48
CA LYS A 150 -7.65 -2.84 -15.38
C LYS A 150 -6.71 -2.09 -14.42
N PRO A 151 -6.07 -0.99 -14.84
CA PRO A 151 -5.31 -0.15 -13.92
C PRO A 151 -6.26 0.49 -12.91
N GLN A 152 -6.04 0.21 -11.63
CA GLN A 152 -6.88 0.64 -10.52
C GLN A 152 -6.03 1.46 -9.55
N ALA A 153 -6.62 2.51 -8.98
CA ALA A 153 -6.07 3.21 -7.84
C ALA A 153 -5.93 2.24 -6.66
N GLY A 154 -4.71 2.03 -6.17
CA GLY A 154 -4.40 1.07 -5.12
C GLY A 154 -4.81 1.58 -3.74
N LEU A 155 -4.41 2.81 -3.42
CA LEU A 155 -4.61 3.42 -2.11
C LEU A 155 -6.08 3.49 -1.68
N PRO A 156 -7.05 3.83 -2.54
CA PRO A 156 -8.45 3.86 -2.14
C PRO A 156 -8.92 2.53 -1.59
N LEU A 157 -8.52 1.42 -2.21
CA LEU A 157 -9.04 0.11 -1.83
C LEU A 157 -8.34 -0.45 -0.58
N LEU A 158 -7.02 -0.26 -0.49
CA LEU A 158 -6.25 -0.61 0.71
C LEU A 158 -6.67 0.22 1.93
N ASN A 159 -6.72 1.55 1.78
CA ASN A 159 -7.04 2.45 2.88
C ASN A 159 -8.51 2.30 3.30
N SER A 160 -9.44 2.18 2.35
CA SER A 160 -10.86 1.96 2.69
C SER A 160 -11.07 0.62 3.40
N GLY A 161 -10.38 -0.46 3.00
CA GLY A 161 -10.44 -1.75 3.68
C GLY A 161 -9.99 -1.64 5.15
N ALA A 162 -8.84 -1.00 5.39
CA ALA A 162 -8.33 -0.78 6.75
C ALA A 162 -9.27 0.11 7.58
N ILE A 163 -9.76 1.20 7.00
CA ILE A 163 -10.73 2.12 7.63
C ILE A 163 -12.01 1.38 8.00
N LEU A 164 -12.61 0.62 7.08
CA LEU A 164 -13.84 -0.12 7.35
C LEU A 164 -13.64 -1.17 8.45
N GLY A 165 -12.51 -1.90 8.43
CA GLY A 165 -12.16 -2.83 9.50
C GLY A 165 -12.06 -2.15 10.86
N TYR A 166 -11.44 -0.96 10.92
CA TYR A 166 -11.38 -0.14 12.12
C TYR A 166 -12.78 0.30 12.59
N LEU A 167 -13.59 0.89 11.72
CA LEU A 167 -14.89 1.47 12.10
C LEU A 167 -15.87 0.39 12.58
N ILE A 168 -15.94 -0.75 11.88
CA ILE A 168 -16.83 -1.86 12.23
C ILE A 168 -16.46 -2.43 13.59
N SER A 169 -15.18 -2.72 13.82
CA SER A 169 -14.72 -3.30 15.08
C SER A 169 -14.78 -2.31 16.24
N TYR A 170 -14.46 -1.04 16.01
CA TYR A 170 -14.57 0.01 17.01
C TYR A 170 -16.02 0.15 17.49
N TYR A 171 -16.98 0.21 16.56
CA TYR A 171 -18.40 0.29 16.90
C TYR A 171 -18.88 -0.98 17.63
N ALA A 172 -18.44 -2.17 17.21
CA ALA A 172 -18.82 -3.43 17.84
C ALA A 172 -18.32 -3.56 19.29
N VAL A 173 -17.10 -3.10 19.56
CA VAL A 173 -16.46 -3.22 20.89
C VAL A 173 -16.93 -2.13 21.84
N PHE A 174 -16.94 -0.87 21.42
CA PHE A 174 -17.22 0.25 22.32
C PHE A 174 -18.68 0.68 22.32
N ARG A 175 -19.50 0.24 21.35
CA ARG A 175 -20.90 0.69 21.13
C ARG A 175 -21.08 2.22 21.20
N ASN A 176 -20.01 2.95 20.91
CA ASN A 176 -19.90 4.39 21.01
C ASN A 176 -19.37 4.92 19.66
N THR A 177 -19.85 6.08 19.22
CA THR A 177 -19.40 6.78 18.00
C THR A 177 -18.19 7.69 18.27
N GLY A 178 -17.56 7.55 19.43
CA GLY A 178 -16.43 8.36 19.83
C GLY A 178 -15.22 8.31 18.89
N PHE A 179 -15.05 7.31 18.02
CA PHE A 179 -13.86 7.16 17.15
C PHE A 179 -12.51 7.38 17.85
N GLY A 180 -12.41 7.07 19.15
CA GLY A 180 -11.23 7.36 19.96
C GLY A 180 -11.13 8.80 20.50
N MET A 181 -12.22 9.58 20.51
CA MET A 181 -12.33 10.95 21.07
C MET A 181 -12.28 11.03 22.60
N VAL A 182 -12.05 9.92 23.30
CA VAL A 182 -11.86 9.96 24.75
C VAL A 182 -10.36 9.95 25.03
N ILE A 183 -9.81 11.16 25.15
CA ILE A 183 -8.60 11.41 25.95
C ILE A 183 -8.99 11.19 27.42
#